data_AF-A0A0M2UCP2-F1
#
_entry.id   AF-A0A0M2UCP2-F1
#
_cell.length_a   1.000
_cell.length_b   1.000
_cell.length_c   1.000
_cell.angle_alpha   90.00
_cell.angle_beta   90.00
_cell.angle_gamma   90.00
#
_symmetry.space_group_name_H-M   'P 1'
#
loop_
_entity.id
_entity.type
_entity.pdbx_description
1 polymer ?
#
loop_
_entity_poly.entity_id
_entity_poly.type
_entity_poly.pdbx_seq_one_letter_code
_entity_poly.pdbx_strand_id
1 'polypeptide(L)'
;MVGRVGNREPDIARNIRLLEWLQAELVGAVAGVLKAAVKGGQEAVLDALAGVIMTTYLLARRLGLSYTRVDLRLVEKLRASLAEGHEVEQWYGDLSALLRYLENER
;
A
#
# COMPACT_ATOMS: atom_id res chain seq x y z
N MET A 1 -39.22 10.93 21.04
CA MET A 1 -38.37 10.37 22.13
C MET A 1 -38.16 8.90 21.78
N VAL A 2 -36.96 8.33 21.66
CA VAL A 2 -35.65 8.61 22.23
C VAL A 2 -34.58 8.33 21.17
N GLY A 3 -33.62 9.23 21.00
CA GLY A 3 -32.49 9.02 20.11
C GLY A 3 -31.57 7.92 20.62
N ARG A 4 -31.13 7.02 19.73
CA ARG A 4 -29.95 6.19 19.97
C ARG A 4 -28.71 7.06 19.81
N VAL A 5 -28.39 7.80 20.86
CA VAL A 5 -27.07 8.40 21.07
C VAL A 5 -26.32 7.42 21.96
N GLY A 6 -25.35 6.67 21.39
CA GLY A 6 -24.54 5.76 22.20
C GLY A 6 -24.01 4.53 21.47
N ASN A 7 -23.39 4.68 20.28
CA ASN A 7 -22.49 3.64 19.78
C ASN A 7 -21.46 4.10 18.73
N ARG A 8 -21.39 5.39 18.36
CA ARG A 8 -20.48 5.87 17.29
C ARG A 8 -19.10 6.24 17.80
N GLU A 9 -19.00 6.85 18.97
CA GLU A 9 -17.73 7.30 19.56
C GLU A 9 -16.73 6.16 19.86
N PRO A 10 -17.11 5.00 20.44
CA PRO A 10 -16.17 3.92 20.69
C PRO A 10 -15.62 3.30 19.39
N ASP A 11 -16.43 3.19 18.34
CA ASP A 11 -16.01 2.65 17.04
C ASP A 11 -15.12 3.63 16.28
N ILE A 12 -15.39 4.94 16.35
CA ILE A 12 -14.50 5.97 15.78
C ILE A 12 -13.14 5.95 16.48
N ALA A 13 -13.12 5.94 17.82
CA ALA A 13 -11.87 5.91 18.58
C ALA A 13 -11.05 4.64 18.34
N ARG A 14 -11.72 3.49 18.15
CA ARG A 14 -11.05 2.23 17.75
C ARG A 14 -10.47 2.32 16.34
N ASN A 15 -11.19 2.93 15.40
CA ASN A 15 -10.70 3.09 14.03
C ASN A 15 -9.47 4.02 13.99
N ILE A 16 -9.48 5.11 14.75
CA ILE A 16 -8.33 6.03 14.86
C ILE A 16 -7.11 5.30 15.42
N ARG A 17 -7.25 4.59 16.54
CA ARG A 17 -6.14 3.81 17.11
C ARG A 17 -5.57 2.77 16.15
N LEU A 18 -6.45 2.13 15.38
CA LEU A 18 -6.00 1.16 14.38
C LEU A 18 -5.28 1.84 13.21
N LEU A 19 -5.73 3.02 12.77
CA LEU A 19 -5.01 3.80 11.76
C LEU A 19 -3.62 4.20 12.25
N GLU A 20 -3.50 4.70 13.48
CA GLU A 20 -2.21 5.05 14.09
C GLU A 20 -1.27 3.85 14.17
N TRP A 21 -1.80 2.69 14.61
CA TRP A 21 -1.03 1.45 14.65
C TRP A 21 -0.56 1.02 13.25
N LEU A 22 -1.45 1.05 12.25
CA LEU A 22 -1.10 0.70 10.87
C LEU A 22 -0.06 1.66 10.26
N GLN A 23 -0.09 2.94 10.62
CA GLN A 23 0.92 3.90 10.20
C GLN A 23 2.30 3.57 10.80
N ALA A 24 2.35 3.23 12.09
CA ALA A 24 3.58 2.77 12.73
C ALA A 24 4.10 1.47 12.10
N GLU A 25 3.20 0.53 11.82
CA GLU A 25 3.53 -0.74 11.16
C GLU A 25 4.09 -0.50 9.75
N LEU A 26 3.52 0.42 8.97
CA LEU A 26 4.01 0.76 7.64
C LEU A 26 5.45 1.29 7.69
N VAL A 27 5.75 2.18 8.64
CA VAL A 27 7.11 2.70 8.84
C VAL A 27 8.06 1.56 9.25
N GLY A 28 7.61 0.65 10.12
CA GLY A 28 8.35 -0.54 10.51
C GLY A 28 8.67 -1.46 9.33
N ALA A 29 7.69 -1.74 8.47
CA ALA A 29 7.83 -2.56 7.29
C ALA A 29 8.81 -1.94 6.28
N VAL A 30 8.73 -0.63 6.04
CA VAL A 30 9.70 0.09 5.18
C VAL A 30 11.11 0.01 5.77
N ALA A 31 11.27 0.20 7.08
CA ALA A 31 12.57 0.01 7.73
C ALA A 31 13.08 -1.43 7.60
N GLY A 32 12.18 -2.41 7.62
CA GLY A 32 12.46 -3.81 7.33
C GLY A 32 13.03 -4.02 5.93
N VAL A 33 12.39 -3.45 4.91
CA VAL A 33 12.86 -3.50 3.51
C VAL A 33 14.29 -2.95 3.41
N LEU A 34 14.56 -1.78 3.98
CA LEU A 34 15.88 -1.16 3.93
C LEU A 34 16.95 -1.99 4.64
N LYS A 35 16.64 -2.59 5.79
CA LYS A 35 17.58 -3.48 6.51
C LYS A 35 17.84 -4.76 5.72
N ALA A 36 16.79 -5.37 5.18
CA ALA A 36 16.87 -6.60 4.39
C ALA A 36 17.66 -6.38 3.10
N ALA A 37 17.51 -5.23 2.45
CA ALA A 37 18.28 -4.89 1.24
C ALA A 37 19.80 -4.82 1.49
N VAL A 38 20.23 -4.47 2.70
CA VAL A 38 21.66 -4.33 3.05
C VAL A 38 22.26 -5.62 3.60
N LYS A 39 21.50 -6.36 4.42
CA LYS A 39 22.03 -7.48 5.22
C LYS A 39 21.21 -8.77 5.13
N GLY A 40 20.07 -8.73 4.46
CA GLY A 40 19.16 -9.86 4.32
C GLY A 40 19.41 -10.67 3.06
N GLY A 41 18.79 -11.85 3.01
CA GLY A 41 18.64 -12.62 1.78
C GLY A 41 17.38 -12.22 1.02
N GLN A 42 17.22 -12.72 -0.20
CA GLN A 42 16.08 -12.45 -1.08
C GLN A 42 14.72 -12.68 -0.39
N GLU A 43 14.58 -13.77 0.37
CA GLU A 43 13.35 -14.07 1.11
C GLU A 43 13.02 -13.02 2.18
N ALA A 44 14.03 -12.48 2.87
CA ALA A 44 13.81 -11.43 3.87
C ALA A 44 13.36 -10.11 3.22
N VAL A 45 13.86 -9.82 2.01
CA VAL A 45 13.41 -8.66 1.23
C VAL A 45 11.97 -8.87 0.76
N LEU A 46 11.64 -10.06 0.25
CA LEU A 46 10.29 -10.39 -0.21
C LEU A 46 9.26 -10.28 0.92
N ASP A 47 9.55 -10.86 2.10
CA ASP A 47 8.66 -10.78 3.25
C ASP A 47 8.43 -9.33 3.70
N ALA A 48 9.50 -8.51 3.75
CA ALA A 48 9.38 -7.10 4.09
C ALA A 48 8.56 -6.30 3.07
N LEU A 49 8.75 -6.55 1.76
CA LEU A 49 7.95 -5.93 0.69
C LEU A 49 6.48 -6.34 0.78
N ALA A 50 6.20 -7.62 1.05
CA ALA A 50 4.84 -8.11 1.27
C ALA A 50 4.18 -7.42 2.47
N GLY A 51 4.92 -7.19 3.56
CA GLY A 51 4.45 -6.43 4.71
C GLY A 51 4.04 -4.98 4.37
N VAL A 52 4.80 -4.30 3.51
CA VAL A 52 4.46 -2.95 3.02
C VAL A 52 3.16 -2.97 2.21
N ILE A 53 3.02 -3.92 1.28
CA ILE A 53 1.83 -4.06 0.42
C ILE A 53 0.59 -4.38 1.26
N MET A 54 0.70 -5.35 2.19
CA MET A 54 -0.40 -5.72 3.08
C MET A 54 -0.86 -4.54 3.93
N THR A 55 0.09 -3.81 4.55
CA THR A 55 -0.24 -2.67 5.43
C THR A 55 -0.89 -1.53 4.66
N THR A 56 -0.47 -1.26 3.42
CA THR A 56 -1.11 -0.23 2.57
C THR A 56 -2.54 -0.57 2.19
N TYR A 57 -2.87 -1.84 1.90
CA TYR A 57 -4.26 -2.25 1.69
C TYR A 57 -5.11 -2.12 2.96
N LEU A 58 -4.58 -2.50 4.12
CA LEU A 58 -5.29 -2.36 5.39
C LEU A 58 -5.58 -0.89 5.72
N LEU A 59 -4.61 0.01 5.49
CA LEU A 59 -4.80 1.45 5.60
C LEU A 59 -5.91 1.95 4.68
N ALA A 60 -5.86 1.55 3.40
CA ALA A 60 -6.88 1.93 2.42
C ALA A 60 -8.30 1.55 2.89
N ARG A 61 -8.49 0.32 3.37
CA ARG A 61 -9.77 -0.13 3.92
C ARG A 61 -10.24 0.70 5.11
N ARG A 62 -9.33 1.05 6.03
CA ARG A 62 -9.67 1.86 7.22
C ARG A 62 -9.99 3.32 6.90
N LEU A 63 -9.51 3.79 5.75
CA LEU A 63 -9.83 5.10 5.17
C LEU A 63 -11.08 5.07 4.26
N GLY A 64 -11.76 3.93 4.13
CA GLY A 64 -12.96 3.79 3.31
C GLY A 64 -12.70 3.59 1.81
N LEU A 65 -11.49 3.17 1.44
CA LEU A 65 -11.11 2.83 0.07
C LEU A 65 -11.15 1.32 -0.13
N SER A 66 -11.71 0.86 -1.26
CA SER A 66 -11.67 -0.56 -1.62
C SER A 66 -10.30 -0.94 -2.19
N TYR A 67 -9.92 -2.21 -2.05
CA TYR A 67 -8.67 -2.74 -2.63
C TYR A 67 -8.63 -2.54 -4.15
N THR A 68 -9.73 -2.84 -4.84
CA THR A 68 -9.87 -2.61 -6.29
C THR A 68 -9.59 -1.16 -6.69
N ARG A 69 -10.01 -0.18 -5.88
CA ARG A 69 -9.77 1.24 -6.15
C ARG A 69 -8.28 1.60 -5.99
N VAL A 70 -7.58 0.96 -5.06
CA VAL A 70 -6.11 1.11 -4.93
C VAL A 70 -5.42 0.55 -6.16
N ASP A 71 -5.79 -0.66 -6.59
CA ASP A 71 -5.19 -1.32 -7.76
C ASP A 71 -5.41 -0.52 -9.05
N LEU A 72 -6.64 -0.02 -9.27
CA LEU A 72 -6.95 0.82 -10.42
C LEU A 72 -6.11 2.10 -10.40
N ARG A 73 -5.97 2.74 -9.24
CA ARG A 73 -5.17 3.95 -9.08
C ARG A 73 -3.67 3.70 -9.32
N LEU A 74 -3.17 2.52 -8.96
CA LEU A 74 -1.80 2.10 -9.25
C LEU A 74 -1.57 1.98 -10.77
N VAL A 75 -2.48 1.30 -11.48
CA VAL A 75 -2.43 1.18 -12.95
C VAL A 75 -2.50 2.56 -13.64
N GLU A 76 -3.41 3.43 -13.20
CA GLU A 76 -3.50 4.81 -13.71
C GLU A 76 -2.19 5.59 -13.49
N LYS A 77 -1.58 5.46 -12.30
CA LYS A 77 -0.30 6.12 -11.98
C LYS A 77 0.83 5.59 -12.86
N LEU A 78 0.91 4.28 -13.10
CA LEU A 78 1.91 3.69 -14.00
C LEU A 78 1.77 4.21 -15.43
N ARG A 79 0.54 4.24 -15.97
CA ARG A 79 0.26 4.77 -17.31
C ARG A 79 0.64 6.25 -17.43
N ALA A 80 0.36 7.05 -16.41
CA ALA A 80 0.77 8.45 -16.37
C ALA A 80 2.30 8.61 -16.35
N SER A 81 3.01 7.89 -15.48
CA SER A 81 4.48 7.95 -15.39
C SER A 81 5.18 7.46 -16.65
N LEU A 82 4.59 6.51 -17.38
CA LEU A 82 5.07 6.09 -18.71
C LEU A 82 4.90 7.21 -19.75
N ALA A 83 3.75 7.88 -19.76
CA ALA A 83 3.50 8.99 -20.68
C ALA A 83 4.41 10.21 -20.40
N GLU A 84 4.78 10.42 -19.14
CA GLU A 84 5.71 11.47 -18.70
C GLU A 84 7.19 11.14 -19.00
N GLY A 85 7.50 9.91 -19.43
CA GLY A 85 8.87 9.49 -19.76
C GLY A 85 9.80 9.47 -18.54
N HIS A 86 9.32 8.98 -17.39
CA HIS A 86 10.09 8.93 -16.14
C HIS A 86 11.46 8.22 -16.33
N GLU A 87 12.54 8.73 -15.71
CA GLU A 87 13.92 8.23 -15.91
C GLU A 87 14.06 6.72 -15.67
N VAL A 88 13.38 6.21 -14.64
CA VAL A 88 13.32 4.77 -14.33
C VAL A 88 12.82 3.92 -15.51
N GLU A 89 11.82 4.39 -16.26
CA GLU A 89 11.38 3.68 -17.46
C GLU A 89 12.44 3.77 -18.57
N GLN A 90 13.01 4.95 -18.78
CA GLN A 90 14.02 5.15 -19.83
C GLN A 90 15.26 4.27 -19.62
N TRP A 91 15.64 4.02 -18.36
CA TRP A 91 16.85 3.28 -18.02
C TRP A 91 16.62 1.78 -17.85
N TYR A 92 15.47 1.37 -17.29
CA TYR A 92 15.26 -0.01 -16.84
C TYR A 92 14.00 -0.67 -17.43
N GLY A 93 13.01 0.10 -17.89
CA GLY A 93 11.74 -0.46 -18.36
C GLY A 93 10.87 -1.04 -17.24
N ASP A 94 11.16 -0.73 -15.97
CA ASP A 94 10.51 -1.33 -14.81
C ASP A 94 9.03 -0.97 -14.71
N LEU A 95 8.64 0.24 -15.15
CA LEU A 95 7.24 0.67 -15.07
C LEU A 95 6.40 -0.06 -16.10
N SER A 96 6.90 -0.25 -17.32
CA SER A 96 6.21 -1.03 -18.35
C SER A 96 6.17 -2.52 -18.01
N ALA A 97 7.21 -3.06 -17.38
CA ALA A 97 7.22 -4.43 -16.86
C ALA A 97 6.15 -4.64 -15.78
N LEU A 98 6.07 -3.74 -14.80
CA LEU A 98 5.07 -3.81 -13.75
C LEU A 98 3.64 -3.65 -14.29
N LEU A 99 3.42 -2.73 -15.23
CA LEU A 99 2.11 -2.55 -15.85
C LEU A 99 1.64 -3.83 -16.54
N ARG A 100 2.52 -4.47 -17.34
CA ARG A 100 2.21 -5.75 -18.00
C ARG A 100 1.86 -6.85 -17.01
N TYR A 101 2.61 -6.94 -15.92
CA TYR A 101 2.34 -7.91 -14.85
C TYR A 101 0.93 -7.73 -14.27
N LEU A 102 0.56 -6.50 -13.88
CA LEU A 102 -0.74 -6.19 -13.28
C LEU A 102 -1.93 -6.35 -14.24
N GLU A 103 -1.70 -6.18 -15.54
CA GLU A 103 -2.75 -6.36 -16.57
C GLU A 103 -2.94 -7.82 -16.97
N ASN A 104 -1.88 -8.65 -16.87
CA ASN A 104 -1.95 -10.07 -17.18
C ASN A 104 -2.53 -10.92 -16.04
N GLU A 105 -2.44 -10.45 -14.79
CA GLU A 105 -3.02 -11.14 -13.61
C GLU A 105 -4.49 -10.80 -13.35
N ARG A 106 -5.12 -9.99 -14.20
CA ARG A 106 -6.51 -9.52 -14.05
C ARG A 106 -7.51 -10.18 -14.99
#